data_AF-A0A971Z532-F1
#
_entry.id   AF-A0A971Z532-F1
#
_cell.length_a   1.000
_cell.length_b   1.000
_cell.length_c   1.000
_cell.angle_alpha   90.00
_cell.angle_beta   90.00
_cell.angle_gamma   90.00
#
_symmetry.space_group_name_H-M   'P 1'
#
loop_
_entity.id
_entity.type
_entity.pdbx_description
1 polymer ?
#
loop_
_entity_poly.entity_id
_entity_poly.type
_entity_poly.pdbx_seq_one_letter_code
_entity_poly.pdbx_strand_id
1 'polypeptide(L)'
;MSESFAELFEESLKTLDMEPGSIITGIVVDIDSDWVTVHAGLKSEGVIPREQFLDDQGELTINVGDEVHVALDAVEDGFGETKLSREKAKRAESWKVLEAAFAAEEIVKGVINGKVKGGFTV
;
A
#
# COMPACT_ATOMS: atom_id res chain seq x y z
N MET A 1 -11.70 -22.99 30.42
CA MET A 1 -11.60 -22.95 28.95
C MET A 1 -10.38 -22.11 28.65
N SER A 2 -9.20 -22.74 28.70
CA SER A 2 -7.94 -22.10 28.33
C SER A 2 -7.81 -22.27 26.83
N GLU A 3 -8.01 -21.19 26.07
CA GLU A 3 -7.63 -21.17 24.66
C GLU A 3 -6.16 -21.58 24.57
N SER A 4 -5.87 -22.57 23.72
CA SER A 4 -4.51 -23.05 23.52
C SER A 4 -3.71 -21.93 22.87
N PHE A 5 -2.46 -21.71 23.29
CA PHE A 5 -1.54 -20.77 22.62
C PHE A 5 -1.50 -21.01 21.10
N ALA A 6 -1.67 -22.27 20.66
CA ALA A 6 -1.75 -22.61 19.25
C ALA A 6 -3.00 -22.05 18.55
N GLU A 7 -4.14 -21.99 19.25
CA GLU A 7 -5.40 -21.45 18.69
C GLU A 7 -5.34 -19.92 18.56
N LEU A 8 -4.87 -19.23 19.61
CA LEU A 8 -4.66 -17.77 19.55
C LEU A 8 -3.60 -17.38 18.52
N PHE A 9 -2.55 -18.20 18.35
CA PHE A 9 -1.53 -17.97 17.34
C PHE A 9 -2.06 -18.22 15.91
N GLU A 10 -2.84 -19.29 15.68
CA GLU A 10 -3.50 -19.50 14.39
C GLU A 10 -4.48 -18.39 14.04
N GLU A 11 -5.21 -17.84 15.01
CA GLU A 11 -6.12 -16.72 14.78
C GLU A 11 -5.36 -15.42 14.46
N SER A 12 -4.21 -15.19 15.10
CA SER A 12 -3.30 -14.09 14.75
C SER A 12 -2.64 -14.27 13.37
N LEU A 13 -2.44 -15.51 12.91
CA LEU A 13 -1.91 -15.77 11.58
C LEU A 13 -2.96 -15.60 10.49
N LYS A 14 -4.24 -15.90 10.79
CA LYS A 14 -5.36 -15.69 9.85
C LYS A 14 -5.67 -14.22 9.62
N THR A 15 -5.32 -13.34 10.55
CA THR A 15 -5.45 -11.88 10.39
C THR A 15 -4.36 -11.28 9.49
N LEU A 16 -3.27 -12.02 9.21
CA LEU A 16 -2.37 -11.68 8.12
C LEU A 16 -2.99 -12.17 6.81
N ASP A 17 -3.80 -11.31 6.18
CA ASP A 17 -4.26 -11.52 4.80
C ASP A 17 -3.06 -11.49 3.84
N MET A 18 -2.51 -12.67 3.55
CA MET A 18 -1.40 -12.86 2.62
C MET A 18 -1.85 -12.92 1.15
N GLU A 19 -3.06 -12.45 0.84
CA GLU A 19 -3.56 -12.42 -0.53
C GLU A 19 -2.84 -11.35 -1.37
N PRO A 20 -2.41 -11.69 -2.60
CA PRO A 20 -1.89 -10.70 -3.54
C PRO A 20 -2.93 -9.60 -3.78
N GLY A 21 -2.52 -8.35 -3.64
CA GLY A 21 -3.38 -7.17 -3.74
C GLY A 21 -3.85 -6.62 -2.39
N SER A 22 -3.63 -7.34 -1.29
CA SER A 22 -3.93 -6.84 0.05
C SER A 22 -3.07 -5.63 0.41
N ILE A 23 -3.68 -4.65 1.06
CA ILE A 23 -2.99 -3.47 1.60
C ILE A 23 -2.56 -3.81 3.02
N ILE A 24 -1.25 -3.76 3.25
CA ILE A 24 -0.63 -4.00 4.55
C ILE A 24 0.06 -2.72 5.02
N THR A 25 0.12 -2.54 6.34
CA THR A 25 0.88 -1.45 6.95
C THR A 25 2.30 -1.93 7.17
N GLY A 26 3.28 -1.16 6.70
CA GLY A 26 4.69 -1.45 6.89
C GLY A 26 5.45 -0.26 7.46
N ILE A 27 6.55 -0.53 8.13
CA ILE A 27 7.43 0.47 8.74
C ILE A 27 8.67 0.61 7.86
N VAL A 28 9.05 1.84 7.55
CA VAL A 28 10.29 2.12 6.80
C VAL A 28 11.49 1.82 7.69
N VAL A 29 12.31 0.84 7.31
CA VAL A 29 13.51 0.45 8.06
C VAL A 29 14.74 1.19 7.56
N ASP A 30 14.83 1.40 6.24
CA ASP A 30 15.98 2.06 5.63
C ASP A 30 15.58 2.78 4.32
N ILE A 31 16.30 3.85 4.01
CA ILE A 31 16.09 4.67 2.81
C ILE A 31 17.45 4.88 2.14
N ASP A 32 17.63 4.24 0.98
CA ASP A 32 18.80 4.39 0.13
C ASP A 32 18.56 5.47 -0.97
N SER A 33 19.53 5.67 -1.87
CA SER A 33 19.38 6.61 -2.99
C SER A 33 18.32 6.16 -3.99
N ASP A 34 18.23 4.85 -4.25
CA ASP A 34 17.35 4.31 -5.28
C ASP A 34 16.17 3.48 -4.71
N TRP A 35 16.33 2.95 -3.50
CA TRP A 35 15.41 1.98 -2.90
C TRP A 35 15.03 2.36 -1.46
N VAL A 36 13.84 1.92 -1.04
CA VAL A 36 13.34 2.05 0.32
C VAL A 36 12.98 0.66 0.81
N THR A 37 13.50 0.30 1.97
CA THR A 37 13.26 -1.00 2.62
C THR A 37 12.16 -0.86 3.63
N VAL A 38 11.10 -1.67 3.48
CA VAL A 38 9.91 -1.62 4.32
C VAL A 38 9.67 -2.98 4.98
N HIS A 39 9.49 -2.97 6.29
CA HIS A 39 9.10 -4.14 7.07
C HIS A 39 7.59 -4.15 7.28
N ALA A 40 6.91 -5.12 6.69
CA ALA A 40 5.44 -5.24 6.75
C ALA A 40 4.96 -6.47 7.55
N GLY A 41 5.79 -7.00 8.46
CA GLY A 41 5.46 -8.19 9.26
C GLY A 41 5.44 -9.50 8.46
N LEU A 42 6.00 -9.49 7.25
CA LEU A 42 6.15 -10.67 6.40
C LEU A 42 7.50 -11.36 6.64
N LYS A 43 7.67 -12.53 6.04
CA LYS A 43 8.88 -13.36 6.16
C LYS A 43 10.15 -12.64 5.70
N SER A 44 10.01 -11.76 4.71
CA SER A 44 11.10 -10.98 4.14
C SER A 44 10.75 -9.50 4.14
N GLU A 45 11.77 -8.65 4.17
CA GLU A 45 11.62 -7.21 3.97
C GLU A 45 11.26 -6.94 2.49
N GLY A 46 10.41 -5.94 2.27
CA GLY A 46 10.02 -5.54 0.93
C GLY A 46 10.86 -4.35 0.47
N VAL A 47 11.36 -4.45 -0.75
CA VAL A 47 12.14 -3.37 -1.38
C VAL A 47 11.23 -2.64 -2.36
N ILE A 48 11.14 -1.32 -2.21
CA ILE A 48 10.29 -0.46 -3.03
C ILE A 48 11.16 0.65 -3.63
N PRO A 49 11.08 0.91 -4.95
CA PRO A 49 11.78 2.04 -5.56
C PRO A 49 11.41 3.37 -4.90
N ARG A 50 12.42 4.20 -4.61
CA ARG A 50 12.25 5.52 -3.99
C ARG A 50 11.27 6.40 -4.76
N GLU A 51 11.22 6.25 -6.08
CA GLU A 51 10.30 6.97 -6.98
C GLU A 51 8.82 6.86 -6.56
N GLN A 52 8.41 5.76 -5.92
CA GLN A 52 7.02 5.59 -5.48
C GLN A 52 6.67 6.41 -4.22
N PHE A 53 7.68 6.96 -3.55
CA PHE A 53 7.56 7.79 -2.35
C PHE A 53 7.79 9.28 -2.61
N LEU A 54 8.09 9.64 -3.86
CA LEU A 54 8.15 11.03 -4.27
C LEU A 54 6.72 11.59 -4.40
N ASP A 55 6.56 12.85 -4.02
CA ASP A 55 5.34 13.61 -4.31
C ASP A 55 5.36 14.19 -5.73
N ASP A 56 4.31 14.92 -6.10
CA ASP A 56 4.19 15.59 -7.40
C ASP A 56 5.26 16.69 -7.61
N GLN A 57 5.97 17.11 -6.56
CA GLN A 57 7.08 18.07 -6.59
C GLN A 57 8.47 17.39 -6.59
N GLY A 58 8.53 16.06 -6.46
CA GLY A 58 9.77 15.30 -6.40
C GLY A 58 10.42 15.28 -5.01
N GLU A 59 9.70 15.68 -3.96
CA GLU A 59 10.19 15.60 -2.58
C GLU A 59 9.82 14.26 -1.94
N LEU A 60 10.75 13.72 -1.13
CA LEU A 60 10.51 12.48 -0.40
C LEU A 60 9.68 12.78 0.85
N THR A 61 8.49 12.21 0.94
CA THR A 61 7.56 12.50 2.04
C THR A 61 7.70 11.56 3.24
N ILE A 62 8.71 10.70 3.27
CA ILE A 62 8.88 9.66 4.29
C ILE A 62 10.26 9.72 4.95
N ASN A 63 10.31 9.33 6.21
CA ASN A 63 11.53 9.14 6.98
C ASN A 63 11.64 7.70 7.47
N VAL A 64 12.85 7.32 7.89
CA VAL A 64 13.07 6.03 8.57
C VAL A 64 12.26 6.00 9.86
N GLY A 65 11.46 4.94 10.05
CA GLY A 65 10.53 4.77 11.17
C GLY A 65 9.08 5.16 10.87
N ASP A 66 8.78 5.75 9.72
CA ASP A 66 7.41 6.11 9.36
C ASP A 66 6.59 4.88 8.94
N GLU A 67 5.30 4.91 9.26
CA GLU A 67 4.33 3.91 8.82
C GLU A 67 3.78 4.25 7.44
N VAL A 68 3.86 3.30 6.52
CA VAL A 68 3.40 3.44 5.13
C VAL A 68 2.50 2.27 4.75
N HIS A 69 1.46 2.54 3.98
CA HIS A 69 0.57 1.48 3.47
C HIS A 69 1.10 0.98 2.13
N VAL A 70 1.30 -0.31 1.99
CA VAL A 70 1.89 -0.93 0.81
C VAL A 70 1.02 -2.08 0.34
N ALA A 71 0.89 -2.23 -0.97
CA ALA A 71 0.15 -3.34 -1.54
C ALA A 71 1.10 -4.50 -1.81
N LEU A 72 0.71 -5.71 -1.40
CA LEU A 72 1.43 -6.93 -1.70
C LEU A 72 1.24 -7.31 -3.16
N ASP A 73 2.30 -7.28 -3.98
CA ASP A 73 2.20 -7.65 -5.39
C ASP A 73 2.45 -9.16 -5.58
N ALA A 74 3.51 -9.67 -4.96
CA ALA A 74 3.83 -11.09 -4.93
C ALA A 74 4.52 -11.43 -3.61
N VAL A 75 4.12 -12.57 -3.02
CA VAL A 75 4.71 -13.08 -1.78
C VAL A 75 6.19 -13.46 -2.00
N GLU A 76 6.52 -14.02 -3.16
CA GLU A 76 7.88 -14.48 -3.48
C GLU A 76 8.16 -14.48 -5.00
N ASP A 77 9.21 -13.79 -5.44
CA ASP A 77 9.74 -13.82 -6.83
C ASP A 77 10.76 -14.96 -7.06
N GLY A 78 10.67 -16.04 -6.27
CA GLY A 78 11.63 -17.15 -6.34
C GLY A 78 13.05 -16.85 -5.81
N PHE A 79 13.39 -15.59 -5.53
CA PHE A 79 14.61 -15.17 -4.83
C PHE A 79 14.41 -14.90 -3.32
N GLY A 80 13.20 -15.11 -2.81
CA GLY A 80 12.87 -14.87 -1.40
C GLY A 80 12.53 -13.42 -1.05
N GLU A 81 12.51 -12.52 -2.02
CA GLU A 81 12.11 -11.12 -1.83
C GLU A 81 10.60 -10.95 -2.04
N THR A 82 9.98 -10.15 -1.17
CA THR A 82 8.57 -9.79 -1.28
C THR A 82 8.44 -8.50 -2.07
N LYS A 83 7.66 -8.55 -3.15
CA LYS A 83 7.44 -7.37 -4.00
C LYS A 83 6.27 -6.55 -3.47
N LEU A 84 6.58 -5.33 -3.06
CA LEU A 84 5.60 -4.37 -2.53
C LEU A 84 5.45 -3.17 -3.47
N SER A 85 4.26 -2.57 -3.51
CA SER A 85 4.01 -1.35 -4.28
C SER A 85 3.19 -0.34 -3.49
N ARG A 86 3.74 0.88 -3.36
CA ARG A 86 3.06 2.01 -2.74
C ARG A 86 2.06 2.66 -3.71
N GLU A 87 2.38 2.69 -5.00
CA GLU A 87 1.50 3.29 -6.02
C GLU A 87 0.17 2.53 -6.15
N LYS A 88 0.21 1.19 -6.11
CA LYS A 88 -1.00 0.36 -6.09
C LYS A 88 -1.82 0.59 -4.81
N ALA A 89 -1.15 0.75 -3.65
CA ALA A 89 -1.83 1.08 -2.41
C ALA A 89 -2.56 2.44 -2.49
N LYS A 90 -1.90 3.49 -2.99
CA LYS A 90 -2.52 4.83 -3.17
C LYS A 90 -3.76 4.78 -4.07
N ARG A 91 -3.72 4.01 -5.16
CA ARG A 91 -4.89 3.82 -6.05
C ARG A 91 -6.04 3.11 -5.32
N ALA A 92 -5.75 2.05 -4.59
CA ALA A 92 -6.75 1.29 -3.88
C ALA A 92 -7.37 2.09 -2.72
N GLU A 93 -6.57 2.88 -2.00
CA GLU A 93 -7.06 3.86 -1.00
C GLU A 93 -7.97 4.90 -1.64
N SER A 94 -7.54 5.48 -2.77
CA SER A 94 -8.36 6.46 -3.51
C SER A 94 -9.68 5.85 -3.97
N TRP A 95 -9.68 4.58 -4.37
CA TRP A 95 -10.90 3.86 -4.75
C TRP A 95 -11.84 3.68 -3.57
N LYS A 96 -11.33 3.32 -2.38
CA LYS A 96 -12.14 3.24 -1.15
C LYS A 96 -12.77 4.58 -0.79
N VAL A 97 -12.03 5.68 -0.94
CA VAL A 97 -12.56 7.03 -0.72
C VAL A 97 -13.68 7.35 -1.70
N LEU A 98 -13.51 7.02 -2.98
CA LEU A 98 -14.55 7.22 -4.00
C LEU A 98 -15.80 6.36 -3.75
N GLU A 99 -15.62 5.11 -3.32
CA GLU A 99 -16.73 4.21 -2.98
C GLU A 99 -17.51 4.75 -1.77
N ALA A 100 -16.82 5.23 -0.74
CA ALA A 100 -17.45 5.86 0.41
C ALA A 100 -18.20 7.14 0.02
N ALA A 101 -17.60 8.00 -0.82
CA ALA A 101 -18.24 9.21 -1.32
C ALA A 101 -19.49 8.89 -2.17
N PHE A 102 -19.45 7.83 -2.98
CA PHE A 102 -20.60 7.37 -3.74
C PHE A 102 -21.72 6.87 -2.83
N ALA A 103 -21.40 6.06 -1.81
CA ALA A 103 -22.37 5.57 -0.84
C ALA A 103 -23.00 6.69 0.01
N ALA A 104 -22.25 7.76 0.26
CA ALA A 104 -22.69 8.95 0.99
C ALA A 104 -23.38 10.01 0.10
N GLU A 105 -23.50 9.79 -1.21
CA GLU A 105 -23.95 10.78 -2.21
C GLU A 105 -23.22 12.14 -2.08
N GLU A 106 -21.93 12.10 -1.77
CA GLU A 106 -21.10 13.29 -1.54
C GLU A 106 -20.58 13.89 -2.86
N ILE A 107 -20.47 15.22 -2.90
CA ILE A 107 -19.95 15.95 -4.06
C ILE A 107 -18.42 15.94 -4.03
N VAL A 108 -17.80 15.20 -4.95
CA VAL A 108 -16.33 15.18 -5.14
C VAL A 108 -15.88 16.33 -6.05
N LYS A 109 -14.83 17.04 -5.67
CA LYS A 109 -14.22 18.09 -6.51
C LYS A 109 -13.26 17.47 -7.50
N GLY A 110 -13.54 17.63 -8.79
CA GLY A 110 -12.65 17.23 -9.88
C GLY A 110 -12.10 18.42 -10.64
N VAL A 111 -10.83 18.35 -11.07
CA VAL A 111 -10.19 19.40 -11.88
C VAL A 111 -10.16 18.96 -13.33
N ILE A 112 -10.71 19.78 -14.22
CA ILE A 112 -10.77 19.46 -15.65
C ILE A 112 -9.37 19.60 -16.27
N ASN A 113 -8.79 18.48 -16.72
CA ASN A 113 -7.46 18.42 -17.31
C ASN A 113 -7.48 18.48 -18.86
N GLY A 114 -8.59 18.14 -19.51
CA GLY A 114 -8.63 18.14 -20.97
C GLY A 114 -10.00 17.87 -21.58
N LYS A 115 -10.15 18.20 -22.87
CA LYS A 115 -11.36 17.93 -23.65
C LYS A 115 -11.15 16.72 -24.54
N VAL A 116 -12.06 15.75 -24.48
CA VAL A 116 -12.13 14.60 -25.38
C VAL A 116 -13.38 14.67 -26.25
N LYS A 117 -13.48 13.81 -27.27
CA LYS A 117 -14.57 13.89 -28.27
C LYS A 117 -16.00 13.79 -27.70
N GLY A 118 -16.17 13.28 -26.47
CA GLY A 118 -17.47 13.13 -25.81
C GLY A 118 -17.58 13.71 -24.40
N GLY A 119 -16.59 14.49 -23.94
CA GLY A 119 -16.60 14.99 -22.56
C GLY A 119 -15.29 15.66 -22.13
N PHE A 120 -15.08 15.72 -20.82
CA PHE A 120 -13.89 16.26 -20.18
C PHE A 120 -13.21 15.17 -19.36
N THR A 121 -11.87 15.16 -19.39
CA THR A 121 -11.07 14.36 -18.46
C THR A 121 -11.01 15.12 -17.13
N VAL A 122 -11.46 14.47 -16.07
CA VAL A 122 -11.60 15.00 -14.71
C VAL A 122 -10.92 14.04 -13.74
#